data_AF-Q79ZB4-F1
#
_entry.id   AF-Q79ZB4-F1
#
_cell.length_a   1.000
_cell.length_b   1.000
_cell.length_c   1.000
_cell.angle_alpha   90.00
_cell.angle_beta   90.00
_cell.angle_gamma   90.00
#
_symmetry.space_group_name_H-M   'P 1'
#
loop_
_entity.id
_entity.type
_entity.pdbx_description
1 polymer ?
#
loop_
_entity_poly.entity_id
_entity_poly.type
_entity_poly.pdbx_seq_one_letter_code
_entity_poly.pdbx_strand_id
1 'polypeptide(L)'
;MTGYSTAADANARFRQLVGSGTRAVPVVFDLPTRAGLDSDAPAARGLVGRRGVAVDSIDDMRVLFGGLRLDRVVPSLAVDAPAAPLLVLYQLVAEEHGAPAQRLAGAVRGDVFKEFLARGPGVFPLRPSLRLAMNVFAYCQAELPRWQCLSVCGHHLAGTGADPALEVAFTVAGGIEYLRAAVTAGLDVRTVAPRLTLCLVGGTTGRENRAKLRATRRVWTRTANERFGSGRTAPRLYVRTPRDGLATLACTEDIEAGATALVDRIERLGGTLTVLEHGLAGQLLGRPHGDRPATPRPHPPHQDSLDLQARQTERLAKLRAWRVQPAVDEALLRLRKAAQGDDNVLYPMREALAARATVGEVCDALRSTWGTGPSAT
;
A
#
# COMPACT_ATOMS: atom_id res chain seq x y z
N MET A 1 -5.95 4.70 -21.44
CA MET A 1 -5.80 6.08 -20.93
C MET A 1 -4.35 6.48 -21.08
N THR A 2 -4.09 7.38 -22.03
CA THR A 2 -2.88 8.21 -22.08
C THR A 2 -2.81 8.96 -20.74
N GLY A 3 -1.95 8.46 -19.86
CA GLY A 3 -2.18 8.46 -18.42
C GLY A 3 -1.53 9.62 -17.71
N TYR A 4 -2.14 10.80 -17.79
CA TYR A 4 -1.88 11.91 -16.87
C TYR A 4 -3.19 12.31 -16.19
N SER A 5 -3.19 12.55 -14.88
CA SER A 5 -4.41 12.87 -14.14
C SER A 5 -4.13 13.90 -13.05
N THR A 6 -4.88 15.00 -13.05
CA THR A 6 -4.95 15.89 -11.89
C THR A 6 -5.86 15.29 -10.81
N ALA A 7 -5.85 15.90 -9.62
CA ALA A 7 -6.83 15.61 -8.58
C ALA A 7 -8.26 15.95 -9.03
N ALA A 8 -8.43 17.01 -9.82
CA ALA A 8 -9.74 17.39 -10.36
C ALA A 8 -10.28 16.37 -11.38
N ASP A 9 -9.42 15.85 -12.27
CA ASP A 9 -9.80 14.81 -13.24
C ASP A 9 -10.20 13.52 -12.53
N ALA A 10 -9.42 13.11 -11.53
CA ALA A 10 -9.72 11.94 -10.71
C ALA A 10 -11.04 12.13 -9.94
N ASN A 11 -11.26 13.30 -9.35
CA ASN A 11 -12.49 13.64 -8.64
C ASN A 11 -13.73 13.62 -9.56
N ALA A 12 -13.64 14.18 -10.77
CA ALA A 12 -14.71 14.12 -11.75
C ALA A 12 -15.10 12.68 -12.08
N ARG A 13 -14.11 11.80 -12.25
CA ARG A 13 -14.33 10.35 -12.43
C ARG A 13 -14.96 9.70 -11.19
N PHE A 14 -14.54 10.08 -9.98
CA PHE A 14 -15.13 9.55 -8.75
C PHE A 14 -16.61 9.94 -8.64
N ARG A 15 -16.97 11.18 -8.97
CA ARG A 15 -18.37 11.62 -8.99
C ARG A 15 -19.19 10.85 -10.02
N GLN A 16 -18.64 10.57 -11.21
CA GLN A 16 -19.31 9.72 -12.20
C GLN A 16 -19.56 8.30 -11.68
N LEU A 17 -18.55 7.67 -11.04
CA LEU A 17 -18.68 6.33 -10.45
C LEU A 17 -19.72 6.30 -9.31
N VAL A 18 -19.75 7.33 -8.47
CA VAL A 18 -20.72 7.44 -7.38
C VAL A 18 -22.12 7.72 -7.92
N GLY A 19 -22.24 8.56 -8.95
CA GLY A 19 -23.50 8.84 -9.65
C GLY A 19 -24.10 7.62 -10.33
N SER A 20 -23.28 6.66 -10.77
CA SER A 20 -23.75 5.37 -11.32
C SER A 20 -24.10 4.32 -10.24
N GLY A 21 -24.09 4.71 -8.96
CA GLY A 21 -24.50 3.86 -7.84
C GLY A 21 -23.38 3.08 -7.15
N THR A 22 -22.12 3.22 -7.61
CA THR A 22 -20.98 2.54 -6.99
C THR A 22 -20.47 3.33 -5.78
N ARG A 23 -20.13 2.63 -4.68
CA ARG A 23 -19.49 3.27 -3.51
C ARG A 23 -17.95 3.21 -3.57
N ALA A 24 -17.41 2.22 -4.26
CA ALA A 24 -15.98 1.97 -4.35
C ALA A 24 -15.31 2.94 -5.32
N VAL A 25 -14.32 3.70 -4.85
CA VAL A 25 -13.52 4.59 -5.70
C VAL A 25 -12.05 4.17 -5.70
N PRO A 26 -11.53 3.62 -6.81
CA PRO A 26 -10.13 3.24 -6.90
C PRO A 26 -9.26 4.49 -7.06
N VAL A 27 -8.28 4.68 -6.20
CA VAL A 27 -7.33 5.78 -6.26
C VAL A 27 -5.97 5.24 -6.66
N VAL A 28 -5.44 5.72 -7.79
CA VAL A 28 -4.09 5.39 -8.26
C VAL A 28 -3.27 6.66 -8.20
N PHE A 29 -2.17 6.61 -7.47
CA PHE A 29 -1.26 7.72 -7.29
C PHE A 29 -0.11 7.67 -8.29
N ASP A 30 0.42 8.84 -8.64
CA ASP A 30 1.60 8.96 -9.49
C ASP A 30 2.86 8.40 -8.81
N LEU A 31 3.98 8.38 -9.54
CA LEU A 31 5.21 7.82 -9.01
C LEU A 31 5.81 8.64 -7.85
N PRO A 32 5.90 9.99 -7.92
CA PRO A 32 6.38 10.80 -6.79
C PRO A 32 5.59 10.58 -5.50
N THR A 33 4.26 10.65 -5.55
CA THR A 33 3.40 10.41 -4.39
C THR A 33 3.64 9.02 -3.82
N ARG A 34 3.77 7.99 -4.68
CA ARG A 34 4.06 6.60 -4.24
C ARG A 34 5.46 6.40 -3.67
N ALA A 35 6.41 7.27 -4.01
CA ALA A 35 7.76 7.29 -3.48
C ALA A 35 7.89 8.15 -2.22
N GLY A 36 6.80 8.77 -1.75
CA GLY A 36 6.84 9.69 -0.61
C GLY A 36 7.64 10.95 -0.91
N LEU A 37 7.54 11.44 -2.15
CA LEU A 37 8.17 12.66 -2.64
C LEU A 37 7.09 13.68 -3.00
N ASP A 38 7.36 14.94 -2.67
CA ASP A 38 6.58 16.07 -3.18
C ASP A 38 6.87 16.31 -4.67
N SER A 39 5.90 16.88 -5.38
CA SER A 39 5.97 17.18 -6.81
C SER A 39 7.09 18.14 -7.20
N ASP A 40 7.58 18.96 -6.26
CA ASP A 40 8.69 19.88 -6.48
C ASP A 40 10.08 19.29 -6.19
N ALA A 41 10.15 18.04 -5.72
CA ALA A 41 11.41 17.33 -5.52
C ALA A 41 12.15 17.16 -6.87
N PRO A 42 13.49 17.29 -6.91
CA PRO A 42 14.27 17.06 -8.13
C PRO A 42 14.03 15.68 -8.76
N ALA A 43 13.88 14.64 -7.91
CA ALA A 43 13.59 13.28 -8.33
C ALA A 43 12.16 13.08 -8.88
N ALA A 44 11.24 14.03 -8.69
CA ALA A 44 9.88 13.99 -9.23
C ALA A 44 9.80 14.52 -10.68
N ARG A 45 10.89 15.11 -11.20
CA ARG A 45 10.88 15.82 -12.49
C ARG A 45 10.36 14.94 -13.63
N GLY A 46 9.29 15.38 -14.28
CA GLY A 46 8.69 14.67 -15.41
C GLY A 46 7.92 13.39 -15.05
N LEU A 47 7.71 13.11 -13.76
CA LEU A 47 6.96 11.95 -13.26
C LEU A 47 5.61 12.31 -12.64
N VAL A 48 5.38 13.60 -12.36
CA VAL A 48 4.17 14.12 -11.71
C VAL A 48 2.92 13.85 -12.55
N GLY A 49 1.87 13.35 -11.91
CA GLY A 49 0.61 12.99 -12.56
C GLY A 49 0.69 11.80 -13.51
N ARG A 50 1.86 11.19 -13.72
CA ARG A 50 2.04 10.09 -14.67
C ARG A 50 1.43 8.80 -14.10
N ARG A 51 0.41 8.29 -14.81
CA ARG A 51 -0.35 7.07 -14.51
C ARG A 51 -1.03 7.07 -13.14
N GLY A 52 -1.29 8.24 -12.58
CA GLY A 52 -1.98 8.41 -11.31
C GLY A 52 -2.10 9.89 -10.92
N VAL A 53 -2.80 10.16 -9.83
CA VAL A 53 -2.96 11.52 -9.28
C VAL A 53 -1.75 11.91 -8.43
N ALA A 54 -1.31 13.16 -8.54
CA ALA A 54 -0.34 13.79 -7.64
C ALA A 54 -1.06 14.26 -6.36
N VAL A 55 -0.54 13.88 -5.19
CA VAL A 55 -1.05 14.34 -3.88
C VAL A 55 0.15 14.67 -3.00
N ASP A 56 0.39 15.96 -2.79
CA ASP A 56 1.48 16.44 -1.96
C ASP A 56 0.98 16.87 -0.57
N SER A 57 -0.30 17.29 -0.47
CA SER A 57 -0.83 17.91 0.76
C SER A 57 -2.32 17.68 0.98
N ILE A 58 -2.82 18.19 2.11
CA ILE A 58 -4.26 18.22 2.42
C ILE A 58 -5.07 18.99 1.37
N ASP A 59 -4.50 20.02 0.73
CA ASP A 59 -5.21 20.80 -0.29
C ASP A 59 -5.47 19.98 -1.56
N ASP A 60 -4.60 19.02 -1.89
CA ASP A 60 -4.82 18.09 -3.00
C ASP A 60 -5.87 17.04 -2.64
N MET A 61 -5.85 16.54 -1.41
CA MET A 61 -6.85 15.61 -0.90
C MET A 61 -8.25 16.24 -0.87
N ARG A 62 -8.35 17.52 -0.49
CA ARG A 62 -9.60 18.31 -0.55
C ARG A 62 -10.14 18.39 -1.98
N VAL A 63 -9.29 18.66 -2.97
CA VAL A 63 -9.70 18.67 -4.39
C VAL A 63 -10.12 17.27 -4.85
N LEU A 64 -9.33 16.25 -4.52
CA LEU A 64 -9.52 14.87 -4.94
C LEU A 64 -10.87 14.30 -4.48
N PHE A 65 -11.32 14.67 -3.28
CA PHE A 65 -12.55 14.15 -2.67
C PHE A 65 -13.67 15.19 -2.52
N GLY A 66 -13.46 16.42 -2.98
CA GLY A 66 -14.44 17.50 -2.85
C GLY A 66 -15.81 17.11 -3.40
N GLY A 67 -16.88 17.56 -2.74
CA GLY A 67 -18.27 17.32 -3.15
C GLY A 67 -18.74 15.86 -3.08
N LEU A 68 -17.94 14.94 -2.54
CA LEU A 68 -18.34 13.56 -2.26
C LEU A 68 -18.74 13.39 -0.80
N ARG A 69 -19.73 12.54 -0.54
CA ARG A 69 -20.11 12.14 0.82
C ARG A 69 -19.15 11.08 1.34
N LEU A 70 -18.14 11.51 2.10
CA LEU A 70 -17.04 10.64 2.54
C LEU A 70 -17.47 9.57 3.56
N ASP A 71 -18.63 9.73 4.20
CA ASP A 71 -19.26 8.70 5.03
C ASP A 71 -19.94 7.57 4.22
N ARG A 72 -20.02 7.70 2.89
CA ARG A 72 -20.68 6.75 1.97
C ARG A 72 -19.77 6.19 0.89
N VAL A 73 -18.69 6.89 0.58
CA VAL A 73 -17.68 6.47 -0.38
C VAL A 73 -16.68 5.55 0.30
N VAL A 74 -16.17 4.56 -0.45
CA VAL A 74 -15.17 3.59 0.01
C VAL A 74 -13.95 3.69 -0.89
N PRO A 75 -12.97 4.56 -0.58
CA PRO A 75 -11.76 4.66 -1.38
C PRO A 75 -10.87 3.43 -1.23
N SER A 76 -10.23 3.05 -2.34
CA SER A 76 -9.15 2.05 -2.35
C SER A 76 -7.86 2.74 -2.77
N LEU A 77 -7.01 3.04 -1.78
CA LEU A 77 -5.75 3.75 -1.94
C LEU A 77 -4.67 2.75 -2.38
N ALA A 78 -4.33 2.75 -3.67
CA ALA A 78 -3.36 1.82 -4.26
C ALA A 78 -1.91 2.29 -4.05
N VAL A 79 -1.49 2.34 -2.79
CA VAL A 79 -0.20 2.85 -2.34
C VAL A 79 0.31 2.07 -1.14
N ASP A 80 1.63 2.06 -0.95
CA ASP A 80 2.31 1.18 0.00
C ASP A 80 3.07 2.00 1.03
N ALA A 81 4.33 2.35 0.80
CA ALA A 81 5.10 3.11 1.77
C ALA A 81 4.43 4.43 2.24
N PRO A 82 3.88 5.29 1.37
CA PRO A 82 3.13 6.47 1.80
C PRO A 82 1.64 6.21 2.10
N ALA A 83 1.23 4.96 2.35
CA ALA A 83 -0.15 4.65 2.72
C ALA A 83 -0.61 5.33 4.00
N ALA A 84 0.27 5.44 5.01
CA ALA A 84 -0.04 6.09 6.28
C ALA A 84 -0.40 7.57 6.13
N PRO A 85 0.44 8.43 5.51
CA PRO A 85 0.07 9.85 5.35
C PRO A 85 -1.16 10.05 4.47
N LEU A 86 -1.34 9.26 3.40
CA LEU A 86 -2.50 9.38 2.52
C LEU A 86 -3.81 8.95 3.20
N LEU A 87 -3.77 7.92 4.06
CA LEU A 87 -4.89 7.53 4.92
C LEU A 87 -5.29 8.68 5.86
N VAL A 88 -4.30 9.25 6.54
CA VAL A 88 -4.52 10.32 7.52
C VAL A 88 -5.04 11.60 6.85
N LEU A 89 -4.51 11.95 5.67
CA LEU A 89 -5.05 13.05 4.86
C LEU A 89 -6.52 12.81 4.48
N TYR A 90 -6.87 11.59 4.07
CA TYR A 90 -8.27 11.26 3.76
C TYR A 90 -9.17 11.41 5.01
N GLN A 91 -8.71 10.94 6.17
CA GLN A 91 -9.44 11.11 7.43
C GLN A 91 -9.65 12.60 7.76
N LEU A 92 -8.60 13.42 7.71
CA LEU A 92 -8.68 14.85 8.01
C LEU A 92 -9.69 15.56 7.09
N VAL A 93 -9.62 15.30 5.79
CA VAL A 93 -10.59 15.86 4.83
C VAL A 93 -12.01 15.36 5.11
N ALA A 94 -12.19 14.11 5.51
CA ALA A 94 -13.51 13.60 5.85
C ALA A 94 -14.09 14.26 7.11
N GLU A 95 -13.27 14.46 8.14
CA GLU A 95 -13.64 15.16 9.38
C GLU A 95 -14.00 16.63 9.11
N GLU A 96 -13.25 17.32 8.24
CA GLU A 96 -13.57 18.69 7.78
C GLU A 96 -14.95 18.80 7.12
N HIS A 97 -15.41 17.72 6.46
CA HIS A 97 -16.73 17.65 5.82
C HIS A 97 -17.80 17.05 6.74
N GLY A 98 -17.54 16.93 8.05
CA GLY A 98 -18.50 16.45 9.04
C GLY A 98 -18.72 14.94 9.03
N ALA A 99 -17.88 14.15 8.35
CA ALA A 99 -17.92 12.70 8.40
C ALA A 99 -17.05 12.20 9.58
N PRO A 100 -17.63 11.62 10.63
CA PRO A 100 -16.85 11.16 11.78
C PRO A 100 -15.97 9.95 11.39
N ALA A 101 -14.75 9.91 11.93
CA ALA A 101 -13.75 8.89 11.66
C ALA A 101 -14.31 7.45 11.75
N GLN A 102 -15.18 7.18 12.71
CA GLN A 102 -15.76 5.86 12.98
C GLN A 102 -16.70 5.37 11.88
N ARG A 103 -17.19 6.27 11.00
CA ARG A 103 -18.02 5.92 9.85
C ARG A 103 -17.21 5.71 8.57
N LEU A 104 -15.96 6.15 8.53
CA LEU A 104 -15.12 6.06 7.34
C LEU A 104 -14.77 4.61 7.05
N ALA A 105 -15.06 4.17 5.83
CA ALA A 105 -14.68 2.87 5.33
C ALA A 105 -13.81 3.06 4.10
N GLY A 106 -12.82 2.19 3.93
CA GLY A 106 -11.88 2.28 2.82
C GLY A 106 -10.83 1.20 2.94
N ALA A 107 -9.85 1.25 2.05
CA ALA A 107 -8.73 0.34 2.05
C ALA A 107 -7.44 1.05 1.65
N VAL A 108 -6.35 0.71 2.31
CA VAL A 108 -4.98 0.96 1.82
C VAL A 108 -4.34 -0.35 1.42
N ARG A 109 -3.35 -0.31 0.52
CA ARG A 109 -2.57 -1.51 0.18
C ARG A 109 -1.53 -1.81 1.24
N GLY A 110 -0.57 -0.92 1.47
CA GLY A 110 0.41 -1.03 2.56
C GLY A 110 1.31 -2.27 2.51
N ASP A 111 1.38 -2.98 1.37
CA ASP A 111 2.14 -4.23 1.25
C ASP A 111 3.60 -3.90 0.99
N VAL A 112 4.39 -4.07 2.05
CA VAL A 112 5.83 -3.83 2.07
C VAL A 112 6.56 -4.93 1.30
N PHE A 113 6.17 -6.19 1.51
CA PHE A 113 6.91 -7.34 0.96
C PHE A 113 6.94 -7.32 -0.57
N LYS A 114 5.86 -6.88 -1.22
CA LYS A 114 5.85 -6.79 -2.68
C LYS A 114 6.90 -5.81 -3.22
N GLU A 115 7.26 -4.76 -2.47
CA GLU A 115 8.25 -3.77 -2.93
C GLU A 115 9.59 -4.46 -3.12
N PHE A 116 9.98 -5.26 -2.13
CA PHE A 116 11.21 -6.05 -2.14
C PHE A 116 11.15 -7.27 -3.08
N LEU A 117 9.97 -7.85 -3.32
CA LEU A 117 9.80 -8.98 -4.24
C LEU A 117 9.80 -8.57 -5.73
N ALA A 118 9.26 -7.40 -6.06
CA ALA A 118 8.91 -7.08 -7.45
C ALA A 118 9.24 -5.65 -7.92
N ARG A 119 9.53 -4.70 -7.03
CA ARG A 119 9.55 -3.26 -7.38
C ARG A 119 10.60 -2.45 -6.61
N GLY A 120 11.88 -2.75 -6.81
CA GLY A 120 12.99 -1.84 -6.50
C GLY A 120 13.06 -1.35 -5.04
N PRO A 121 13.88 -0.31 -4.74
CA PRO A 121 14.00 0.28 -3.39
C PRO A 121 12.63 0.64 -2.82
N GLY A 122 12.30 0.11 -1.63
CA GLY A 122 11.24 0.66 -0.80
C GLY A 122 11.62 2.07 -0.31
N VAL A 123 10.63 2.87 0.11
CA VAL A 123 10.88 4.22 0.64
C VAL A 123 11.65 4.16 1.97
N PHE A 124 11.30 3.18 2.82
CA PHE A 124 11.98 2.90 4.08
C PHE A 124 12.57 1.48 4.07
N PRO A 125 13.51 1.15 4.96
CA PRO A 125 13.98 -0.22 5.13
C PRO A 125 12.83 -1.16 5.54
N LEU A 126 13.05 -2.47 5.35
CA LEU A 126 12.01 -3.50 5.48
C LEU A 126 11.39 -3.54 6.89
N ARG A 127 12.21 -3.57 7.95
CA ARG A 127 11.73 -3.61 9.34
C ARG A 127 10.96 -2.35 9.76
N PRO A 128 11.47 -1.11 9.54
CA PRO A 128 10.69 0.11 9.75
C PRO A 128 9.38 0.15 8.98
N SER A 129 9.35 -0.35 7.74
CA SER A 129 8.13 -0.43 6.95
C SER A 129 7.10 -1.39 7.57
N LEU A 130 7.54 -2.54 8.12
CA LEU A 130 6.66 -3.44 8.86
C LEU A 130 6.13 -2.81 10.15
N ARG A 131 6.97 -2.07 10.87
CA ARG A 131 6.53 -1.28 12.03
C ARG A 131 5.45 -0.28 11.62
N LEU A 132 5.65 0.46 10.53
CA LEU A 132 4.66 1.42 10.03
C LEU A 132 3.32 0.73 9.70
N ALA A 133 3.34 -0.46 9.09
CA ALA A 133 2.13 -1.24 8.87
C ALA A 133 1.40 -1.58 10.19
N MET A 134 2.13 -1.97 11.24
CA MET A 134 1.54 -2.26 12.55
C MET A 134 0.98 -1.00 13.23
N ASN A 135 1.67 0.14 13.08
CA ASN A 135 1.16 1.45 13.51
C ASN A 135 -0.14 1.82 12.80
N VAL A 136 -0.26 1.56 11.49
CA VAL A 136 -1.53 1.72 10.74
C VAL A 136 -2.63 0.83 11.30
N PHE A 137 -2.34 -0.46 11.59
CA PHE A 137 -3.32 -1.35 12.20
C PHE A 137 -3.81 -0.84 13.57
N ALA A 138 -2.89 -0.54 14.48
CA ALA A 138 -3.21 -0.05 15.82
C ALA A 138 -4.02 1.25 15.76
N TYR A 139 -3.62 2.20 14.90
CA TYR A 139 -4.33 3.46 14.70
C TYR A 139 -5.74 3.23 14.14
N CYS A 140 -5.88 2.41 13.10
CA CYS A 140 -7.19 2.13 12.52
C CYS A 140 -8.08 1.35 13.48
N GLN A 141 -7.52 0.55 14.38
CA GLN A 141 -8.31 -0.14 15.40
C GLN A 141 -8.99 0.87 16.33
N ALA A 142 -8.27 1.91 16.75
CA ALA A 142 -8.77 2.97 17.62
C ALA A 142 -9.66 3.98 16.89
N GLU A 143 -9.19 4.51 15.75
CA GLU A 143 -9.76 5.71 15.12
C GLU A 143 -10.64 5.40 13.91
N LEU A 144 -10.29 4.37 13.13
CA LEU A 144 -10.91 4.04 11.83
C LEU A 144 -11.39 2.57 11.78
N PRO A 145 -12.35 2.15 12.63
CA PRO A 145 -12.68 0.75 12.86
C PRO A 145 -13.21 -0.01 11.63
N ARG A 146 -13.64 0.70 10.58
CA ARG A 146 -14.16 0.09 9.34
C ARG A 146 -13.12 0.05 8.21
N TRP A 147 -11.89 0.49 8.47
CA TRP A 147 -10.83 0.56 7.48
C TRP A 147 -10.13 -0.78 7.26
N GLN A 148 -9.89 -1.14 6.00
CA GLN A 148 -9.04 -2.26 5.62
C GLN A 148 -7.59 -1.80 5.56
N CYS A 149 -6.78 -2.30 6.49
CA CYS A 149 -5.50 -1.70 6.84
C CYS A 149 -4.35 -2.20 5.96
N LEU A 150 -4.53 -3.33 5.29
CA LEU A 150 -3.46 -3.98 4.55
C LEU A 150 -4.03 -4.94 3.50
N SER A 151 -3.43 -4.96 2.32
CA SER A 151 -3.75 -5.89 1.24
C SER A 151 -2.47 -6.51 0.68
N VAL A 152 -2.16 -7.75 1.09
CA VAL A 152 -1.04 -8.54 0.59
C VAL A 152 -1.31 -8.97 -0.85
N CYS A 153 -0.43 -8.63 -1.78
CA CYS A 153 -0.70 -8.66 -3.22
C CYS A 153 0.23 -9.62 -3.98
N GLY A 154 -0.27 -10.81 -4.34
CA GLY A 154 0.47 -11.80 -5.14
C GLY A 154 0.61 -11.46 -6.63
N HIS A 155 -0.28 -10.62 -7.18
CA HIS A 155 -0.34 -10.35 -8.62
C HIS A 155 0.94 -9.75 -9.23
N HIS A 156 1.84 -9.20 -8.43
CA HIS A 156 3.13 -8.71 -8.90
C HIS A 156 4.10 -9.84 -9.27
N LEU A 157 3.91 -11.03 -8.70
CA LEU A 157 4.60 -12.25 -9.11
C LEU A 157 3.99 -12.80 -10.40
N ALA A 158 2.65 -12.77 -10.51
CA ALA A 158 1.93 -13.31 -11.67
C ALA A 158 2.14 -12.52 -12.99
N GLY A 159 2.52 -11.24 -12.91
CA GLY A 159 2.88 -10.43 -14.07
C GLY A 159 4.07 -10.94 -14.90
N THR A 160 4.72 -12.03 -14.47
CA THR A 160 5.78 -12.73 -15.21
C THR A 160 5.36 -14.11 -15.73
N GLY A 161 4.06 -14.44 -15.77
CA GLY A 161 3.58 -15.78 -16.09
C GLY A 161 3.78 -16.79 -14.95
N ALA A 162 3.78 -16.32 -13.70
CA ALA A 162 4.07 -17.15 -12.55
C ALA A 162 2.97 -18.18 -12.27
N ASP A 163 3.42 -19.37 -11.89
CA ASP A 163 2.62 -20.48 -11.38
C ASP A 163 1.62 -20.02 -10.31
N PRO A 164 0.31 -20.33 -10.45
CA PRO A 164 -0.70 -20.05 -9.43
C PRO A 164 -0.32 -20.54 -8.01
N ALA A 165 0.39 -21.65 -7.87
CA ALA A 165 0.86 -22.14 -6.57
C ALA A 165 1.87 -21.18 -5.93
N LEU A 166 2.78 -20.63 -6.73
CA LEU A 166 3.77 -19.65 -6.30
C LEU A 166 3.11 -18.36 -5.82
N GLU A 167 2.13 -17.85 -6.57
CA GLU A 167 1.39 -16.67 -6.19
C GLU A 167 0.67 -16.87 -4.85
N VAL A 168 -0.04 -18.00 -4.69
CA VAL A 168 -0.73 -18.32 -3.44
C VAL A 168 0.26 -18.44 -2.29
N ALA A 169 1.39 -19.12 -2.48
CA ALA A 169 2.39 -19.32 -1.45
C ALA A 169 2.93 -18.00 -0.89
N PHE A 170 3.43 -17.12 -1.75
CA PHE A 170 3.99 -15.84 -1.31
C PHE A 170 2.93 -14.90 -0.72
N THR A 171 1.70 -14.95 -1.24
CA THR A 171 0.59 -14.14 -0.69
C THR A 171 0.23 -14.61 0.72
N VAL A 172 0.11 -15.92 0.94
CA VAL A 172 -0.19 -16.48 2.27
C VAL A 172 0.99 -16.26 3.22
N ALA A 173 2.22 -16.55 2.81
CA ALA A 173 3.41 -16.37 3.64
C ALA A 173 3.60 -14.90 4.07
N GLY A 174 3.39 -13.94 3.16
CA GLY A 174 3.39 -12.52 3.52
C GLY A 174 2.32 -12.19 4.55
N GLY A 175 1.09 -12.72 4.39
CA GLY A 175 0.03 -12.56 5.40
C GLY A 175 0.38 -13.15 6.76
N ILE A 176 1.03 -14.32 6.81
CA ILE A 176 1.52 -14.96 8.04
C ILE A 176 2.59 -14.10 8.72
N GLU A 177 3.51 -13.51 7.95
CA GLU A 177 4.53 -12.60 8.49
C GLU A 177 3.90 -11.34 9.08
N TYR A 178 2.83 -10.81 8.48
CA TYR A 178 2.08 -9.71 9.08
C TYR A 178 1.36 -10.10 10.38
N LEU A 179 0.86 -11.32 10.50
CA LEU A 179 0.32 -11.82 11.77
C LEU A 179 1.42 -11.97 12.83
N ARG A 180 2.62 -12.44 12.43
CA ARG A 180 3.79 -12.50 13.32
C ARG A 180 4.18 -11.10 13.80
N ALA A 181 4.25 -10.14 12.90
CA ALA A 181 4.54 -8.75 13.24
C ALA A 181 3.48 -8.16 14.18
N ALA A 182 2.20 -8.51 14.00
CA ALA A 182 1.13 -8.10 14.90
C ALA A 182 1.33 -8.64 16.32
N VAL A 183 1.66 -9.94 16.47
CA VAL A 183 1.97 -10.53 17.78
C VAL A 183 3.14 -9.83 18.45
N THR A 184 4.24 -9.59 17.71
CA THR A 184 5.41 -8.87 18.24
C THR A 184 5.06 -7.44 18.68
N ALA A 185 4.13 -6.78 17.98
CA ALA A 185 3.64 -5.45 18.32
C ALA A 185 2.54 -5.45 19.43
N GLY A 186 2.22 -6.61 20.02
CA GLY A 186 1.19 -6.73 21.05
C GLY A 186 -0.25 -6.61 20.55
N LEU A 187 -0.48 -6.77 19.23
CA LEU A 187 -1.81 -6.70 18.63
C LEU A 187 -2.49 -8.08 18.60
N ASP A 188 -3.80 -8.10 18.86
CA ASP A 188 -4.59 -9.35 18.77
C ASP A 188 -4.82 -9.74 17.31
N VAL A 189 -4.24 -10.88 16.90
CA VAL A 189 -4.40 -11.48 15.57
C VAL A 189 -5.87 -11.62 15.16
N ARG A 190 -6.79 -11.87 16.10
CA ARG A 190 -8.23 -12.00 15.83
C ARG A 190 -8.86 -10.69 15.34
N THR A 191 -8.23 -9.56 15.67
CA THR A 191 -8.64 -8.22 15.21
C THR A 191 -7.92 -7.78 13.94
N VAL A 192 -6.67 -8.25 13.76
CA VAL A 192 -5.84 -7.95 12.58
C VAL A 192 -6.29 -8.75 11.35
N ALA A 193 -6.48 -10.06 11.49
CA ALA A 193 -6.76 -10.95 10.36
C ALA A 193 -7.99 -10.52 9.54
N PRO A 194 -9.15 -10.14 10.11
CA PRO A 194 -10.31 -9.69 9.33
C PRO A 194 -10.10 -8.36 8.59
N ARG A 195 -9.06 -7.59 8.92
CA ARG A 195 -8.68 -6.32 8.28
C ARG A 195 -7.54 -6.48 7.28
N LEU A 196 -6.99 -7.69 7.16
CA LEU A 196 -6.08 -8.11 6.11
C LEU A 196 -6.87 -8.56 4.88
N THR A 197 -6.43 -8.14 3.70
CA THR A 197 -6.88 -8.70 2.43
C THR A 197 -5.73 -9.47 1.77
N LEU A 198 -6.01 -10.67 1.26
CA LEU A 198 -5.11 -11.38 0.34
C LEU A 198 -5.64 -11.18 -1.08
N CYS A 199 -4.82 -10.55 -1.92
CA CYS A 199 -5.15 -10.09 -3.26
C CYS A 199 -4.37 -10.90 -4.31
N LEU A 200 -5.10 -11.68 -5.10
CA LEU A 200 -4.56 -12.50 -6.19
C LEU A 200 -4.88 -11.87 -7.54
N VAL A 201 -4.09 -12.18 -8.57
CA VAL A 201 -4.45 -11.87 -9.96
C VAL A 201 -5.60 -12.77 -10.39
N GLY A 202 -6.55 -12.21 -11.13
CA GLY A 202 -7.55 -12.99 -11.82
C GLY A 202 -6.92 -13.73 -12.98
N GLY A 203 -7.20 -15.03 -13.04
CA GLY A 203 -7.06 -15.82 -14.24
C GLY A 203 -8.12 -15.43 -15.27
N THR A 204 -7.90 -15.85 -16.52
CA THR A 204 -8.81 -15.57 -17.63
C THR A 204 -10.14 -16.32 -17.55
N THR A 205 -10.22 -17.35 -16.69
CA THR A 205 -11.44 -18.13 -16.48
C THR A 205 -11.96 -18.02 -15.05
N GLY A 206 -13.28 -18.09 -14.89
CA GLY A 206 -13.90 -18.15 -13.56
C GLY A 206 -13.55 -19.42 -12.78
N ARG A 207 -13.18 -20.51 -13.46
CA ARG A 207 -12.77 -21.77 -12.82
C ARG A 207 -11.43 -21.64 -12.11
N GLU A 208 -10.44 -21.05 -12.77
CA GLU A 208 -9.12 -20.79 -12.19
C GLU A 208 -9.22 -19.91 -10.94
N ASN A 209 -10.02 -18.82 -11.03
CA ASN A 209 -10.25 -17.93 -9.89
C ASN A 209 -10.87 -18.65 -8.69
N ARG A 210 -11.85 -19.55 -8.93
CA ARG A 210 -12.42 -20.36 -7.86
C ARG A 210 -11.40 -21.34 -7.27
N ALA A 211 -10.57 -21.97 -8.10
CA ALA A 211 -9.54 -22.89 -7.65
C ALA A 211 -8.51 -22.18 -6.75
N LYS A 212 -7.97 -21.05 -7.20
CA LYS A 212 -7.04 -20.21 -6.44
C LYS A 212 -7.64 -19.78 -5.11
N LEU A 213 -8.85 -19.22 -5.12
CA LEU A 213 -9.55 -18.80 -3.90
C LEU A 213 -9.76 -19.95 -2.90
N ARG A 214 -10.11 -21.15 -3.38
CA ARG A 214 -10.27 -22.33 -2.52
C ARG A 214 -8.93 -22.78 -1.94
N ALA A 215 -7.90 -22.89 -2.78
CA ALA A 215 -6.55 -23.27 -2.36
C ALA A 215 -6.00 -22.27 -1.33
N THR A 216 -6.09 -20.96 -1.60
CA THR A 216 -5.66 -19.91 -0.65
C THR A 216 -6.36 -20.03 0.70
N ARG A 217 -7.68 -20.29 0.73
CA ARG A 217 -8.39 -20.51 2.00
C ARG A 217 -7.85 -21.71 2.77
N ARG A 218 -7.63 -22.83 2.08
CA ARG A 218 -7.15 -24.07 2.71
C ARG A 218 -5.72 -23.91 3.25
N VAL A 219 -4.81 -23.40 2.42
CA VAL A 219 -3.42 -23.12 2.81
C VAL A 219 -3.37 -22.12 3.97
N TRP A 220 -4.15 -21.02 3.90
CA TRP A 220 -4.26 -20.07 5.01
C TRP A 220 -4.76 -20.73 6.29
N THR A 221 -5.86 -21.48 6.21
CA THR A 221 -6.51 -22.09 7.38
C THR A 221 -5.55 -23.05 8.07
N ARG A 222 -4.85 -23.90 7.31
CA ARG A 222 -3.81 -24.80 7.83
C ARG A 222 -2.73 -24.00 8.54
N THR A 223 -2.03 -23.13 7.81
CA THR A 223 -0.85 -22.43 8.33
C THR A 223 -1.18 -21.48 9.47
N ALA A 224 -2.25 -20.69 9.37
CA ALA A 224 -2.61 -19.69 10.38
C ALA A 224 -3.17 -20.33 11.67
N ASN A 225 -4.05 -21.34 11.55
CA ASN A 225 -4.63 -21.97 12.75
C ASN A 225 -3.61 -22.77 13.53
N GLU A 226 -2.73 -23.53 12.87
CA GLU A 226 -1.66 -24.28 13.53
C GLU A 226 -0.73 -23.36 14.35
N ARG A 227 -0.55 -22.11 13.91
CA ARG A 227 0.45 -21.20 14.47
C ARG A 227 -0.09 -20.20 15.47
N PHE A 228 -1.26 -19.66 15.19
CA PHE A 228 -1.82 -18.54 15.95
C PHE A 228 -3.14 -18.88 16.64
N GLY A 229 -3.64 -20.11 16.51
CA GLY A 229 -4.94 -20.49 17.06
C GLY A 229 -6.08 -19.61 16.52
N SER A 230 -5.94 -19.09 15.29
CA SER A 230 -6.79 -18.02 14.73
C SER A 230 -8.28 -18.38 14.62
N GLY A 231 -8.69 -19.64 14.81
CA GLY A 231 -10.08 -20.06 14.72
C GLY A 231 -10.70 -19.68 13.36
N ARG A 232 -11.95 -19.20 13.35
CA ARG A 232 -12.63 -18.72 12.12
C ARG A 232 -12.15 -17.34 11.64
N THR A 233 -11.11 -16.74 12.24
CA THR A 233 -10.61 -15.44 11.79
C THR A 233 -9.80 -15.61 10.51
N ALA A 234 -10.39 -15.19 9.40
CA ALA A 234 -9.81 -15.32 8.07
C ALA A 234 -9.71 -13.94 7.41
N PRO A 235 -8.66 -13.69 6.62
CA PRO A 235 -8.55 -12.50 5.83
C PRO A 235 -9.61 -12.48 4.74
N ARG A 236 -9.90 -11.27 4.26
CA ARG A 236 -10.69 -11.13 3.03
C ARG A 236 -9.86 -11.65 1.86
N LEU A 237 -10.50 -12.35 0.94
CA LEU A 237 -9.88 -12.75 -0.32
C LEU A 237 -10.44 -11.90 -1.45
N TYR A 238 -9.54 -11.38 -2.27
CA TYR A 238 -9.88 -10.56 -3.42
C TYR A 238 -9.12 -11.08 -4.65
N VAL A 239 -9.83 -11.12 -5.78
CA VAL A 239 -9.24 -11.44 -7.08
C VAL A 239 -9.38 -10.19 -7.94
N ARG A 240 -8.25 -9.66 -8.39
CA ARG A 240 -8.22 -8.50 -9.29
C ARG A 240 -8.60 -8.94 -10.70
N THR A 241 -9.25 -8.06 -11.47
CA THR A 241 -9.48 -8.30 -12.90
C THR A 241 -8.17 -8.68 -13.61
N PRO A 242 -8.18 -9.68 -14.52
CA PRO A 242 -6.97 -10.13 -15.21
C PRO A 242 -6.30 -8.98 -15.96
N ARG A 243 -4.97 -9.01 -16.05
CA ARG A 243 -4.27 -8.38 -17.18
C ARG A 243 -3.93 -9.49 -18.15
N ASP A 244 -3.95 -9.16 -19.44
CA ASP A 244 -3.68 -10.06 -20.56
C ASP A 244 -2.74 -11.23 -20.20
N GLY A 245 -3.25 -12.45 -20.30
CA GLY A 245 -2.57 -13.66 -19.87
C GLY A 245 -3.23 -14.90 -20.48
N LEU A 246 -2.50 -16.01 -20.55
CA LEU A 246 -3.00 -17.29 -21.06
C LEU A 246 -3.86 -17.98 -20.01
N ALA A 247 -4.91 -18.68 -20.44
CA ALA A 247 -5.73 -19.51 -19.54
C ALA A 247 -4.91 -20.70 -19.03
N THR A 248 -4.73 -20.82 -17.72
CA THR A 248 -4.14 -22.01 -17.12
C THR A 248 -5.26 -22.91 -16.58
N LEU A 249 -5.28 -24.18 -16.99
CA LEU A 249 -6.14 -25.19 -16.38
C LEU A 249 -5.57 -25.52 -14.99
N ALA A 250 -5.96 -24.76 -13.97
CA ALA A 250 -5.50 -24.98 -12.61
C ALA A 250 -6.55 -25.75 -11.78
N CYS A 251 -6.13 -26.83 -11.11
CA CYS A 251 -6.92 -27.58 -10.15
C CYS A 251 -6.71 -27.05 -8.73
N THR A 252 -7.71 -27.16 -7.85
CA THR A 252 -7.58 -26.62 -6.48
C THR A 252 -6.51 -27.38 -5.70
N GLU A 253 -6.50 -28.70 -5.85
CA GLU A 253 -5.64 -29.64 -5.14
C GLU A 253 -4.16 -29.44 -5.51
N ASP A 254 -3.86 -29.22 -6.79
CA ASP A 254 -2.48 -28.98 -7.26
C ASP A 254 -1.93 -27.64 -6.74
N ILE A 255 -2.72 -26.57 -6.81
CA ILE A 255 -2.35 -25.25 -6.27
C ILE A 255 -2.10 -25.36 -4.77
N GLU A 256 -3.00 -26.04 -4.06
CA GLU A 256 -2.91 -26.21 -2.61
C GLU A 256 -1.66 -26.98 -2.20
N ALA A 257 -1.36 -28.11 -2.85
CA ALA A 257 -0.18 -28.92 -2.56
C ALA A 257 1.12 -28.15 -2.85
N GLY A 258 1.22 -27.52 -4.02
CA GLY A 258 2.39 -26.73 -4.40
C GLY A 258 2.60 -25.52 -3.49
N ALA A 259 1.52 -24.78 -3.19
CA ALA A 259 1.59 -23.61 -2.33
C ALA A 259 1.94 -23.98 -0.88
N THR A 260 1.40 -25.08 -0.37
CA THR A 260 1.73 -25.63 0.95
C THR A 260 3.21 -25.95 1.05
N ALA A 261 3.77 -26.69 0.10
CA ALA A 261 5.18 -27.05 0.10
C ALA A 261 6.10 -25.80 0.08
N LEU A 262 5.73 -24.78 -0.69
CA LEU A 262 6.45 -23.52 -0.77
C LEU A 262 6.36 -22.69 0.52
N VAL A 263 5.17 -22.59 1.12
CA VAL A 263 4.98 -21.93 2.42
C VAL A 263 5.83 -22.62 3.48
N ASP A 264 5.79 -23.96 3.55
CA ASP A 264 6.58 -24.71 4.53
C ASP A 264 8.09 -24.51 4.31
N ARG A 265 8.53 -24.36 3.05
CA ARG A 265 9.92 -24.02 2.73
C ARG A 265 10.29 -22.61 3.19
N ILE A 266 9.46 -21.59 2.92
CA ILE A 266 9.68 -20.21 3.39
C ILE A 266 9.81 -20.19 4.91
N GLU A 267 8.99 -20.97 5.60
CA GLU A 267 8.98 -21.02 7.05
C GLU A 267 10.22 -21.74 7.62
N ARG A 268 10.70 -22.81 6.99
CA ARG A 268 12.01 -23.41 7.34
C ARG A 268 13.20 -22.46 7.14
N LEU A 269 13.09 -21.52 6.21
CA LEU A 269 14.09 -20.47 5.98
C LEU A 269 13.95 -19.28 6.97
N GLY A 270 13.07 -19.37 7.97
CA GLY A 270 12.87 -18.33 8.97
C GLY A 270 11.81 -17.30 8.63
N GLY A 271 10.90 -17.60 7.69
CA GLY A 271 9.77 -16.74 7.34
C GLY A 271 10.05 -15.77 6.20
N THR A 272 9.01 -15.03 5.79
CA THR A 272 9.07 -14.10 4.66
C THR A 272 10.03 -12.94 4.91
N LEU A 273 10.07 -12.42 6.14
CA LEU A 273 11.01 -11.35 6.50
C LEU A 273 12.46 -11.79 6.26
N THR A 274 12.86 -12.93 6.82
CA THR A 274 14.20 -13.50 6.68
C THR A 274 14.57 -13.78 5.23
N VAL A 275 13.64 -14.39 4.48
CA VAL A 275 13.81 -14.67 3.04
C VAL A 275 14.12 -13.41 2.24
N LEU A 276 13.47 -12.28 2.57
CA LEU A 276 13.68 -11.01 1.88
C LEU A 276 14.97 -10.30 2.32
N GLU A 277 15.26 -10.28 3.62
CA GLU A 277 16.48 -9.65 4.15
C GLU A 277 17.75 -10.30 3.57
N HIS A 278 17.71 -11.61 3.34
CA HIS A 278 18.84 -12.37 2.81
C HIS A 278 18.80 -12.57 1.29
N GLY A 279 17.85 -11.93 0.58
CA GLY A 279 17.76 -12.02 -0.88
C GLY A 279 17.42 -13.43 -1.42
N LEU A 280 16.88 -14.31 -0.59
CA LEU A 280 16.55 -15.70 -0.95
C LEU A 280 15.28 -15.82 -1.81
N ALA A 281 14.50 -14.75 -1.92
CA ALA A 281 13.29 -14.72 -2.73
C ALA A 281 13.59 -15.06 -4.21
N GLY A 282 14.71 -14.62 -4.78
CA GLY A 282 15.09 -14.94 -6.16
C GLY A 282 15.21 -16.45 -6.41
N GLN A 283 15.85 -17.17 -5.47
CA GLN A 283 15.99 -18.63 -5.55
C GLN A 283 14.63 -19.34 -5.47
N LEU A 284 13.72 -18.86 -4.62
CA LEU A 284 12.37 -19.43 -4.48
C LEU A 284 11.48 -19.13 -5.69
N LEU A 285 11.72 -18.01 -6.37
CA LEU A 285 11.02 -17.63 -7.60
C LEU A 285 11.61 -18.29 -8.85
N GLY A 286 12.65 -19.12 -8.72
CA GLY A 286 13.34 -19.73 -9.86
C GLY A 286 14.03 -18.70 -10.77
N ARG A 287 14.35 -17.51 -10.26
CA ARG A 287 15.06 -16.46 -11.00
C ARG A 287 16.57 -16.63 -10.79
N PRO A 288 17.41 -16.40 -11.81
CA PRO A 288 18.86 -16.36 -11.66
C PRO A 288 19.25 -15.39 -10.53
N HIS A 289 20.33 -15.69 -9.79
CA HIS A 289 20.87 -14.74 -8.81
C HIS A 289 21.20 -13.41 -9.51
N GLY A 290 20.65 -12.30 -9.00
CA GLY A 290 20.86 -10.96 -9.54
C GLY A 290 19.86 -10.49 -10.60
N ASP A 291 18.88 -11.32 -10.99
CA ASP A 291 17.85 -10.93 -11.96
C ASP A 291 16.80 -10.01 -11.32
N ARG A 292 17.17 -8.73 -11.17
CA ARG A 292 16.24 -7.65 -10.81
C ARG A 292 15.40 -7.32 -12.06
N PRO A 293 14.09 -7.05 -11.91
CA PRO A 293 13.31 -6.54 -13.04
C PRO A 293 14.02 -5.31 -13.61
N ALA A 294 14.23 -5.31 -14.93
CA ALA A 294 14.95 -4.24 -15.60
C ALA A 294 14.45 -2.88 -15.13
N THR A 295 15.38 -2.00 -14.72
CA THR A 295 15.06 -0.60 -14.47
C THR A 295 14.39 -0.06 -15.73
N PRO A 296 13.15 0.44 -15.66
CA PRO A 296 12.49 1.01 -16.82
C PRO A 296 13.42 2.04 -17.46
N ARG A 297 13.63 1.96 -18.78
CA ARG A 297 14.46 2.96 -19.46
C ARG A 297 13.91 4.35 -19.11
N PRO A 298 14.76 5.31 -18.74
CA PRO A 298 14.31 6.67 -18.51
C PRO A 298 13.63 7.16 -19.79
N HIS A 299 12.34 7.45 -19.67
CA HIS A 299 11.60 8.09 -20.74
C HIS A 299 11.81 9.59 -20.61
N PRO A 300 12.04 10.33 -21.71
CA PRO A 300 12.11 11.77 -21.65
C PRO A 300 10.83 12.31 -20.98
N PRO A 301 10.95 13.37 -20.15
CA PRO A 301 9.80 13.96 -19.48
C PRO A 301 8.78 14.41 -20.54
N HIS A 302 7.54 13.95 -20.40
CA HIS A 302 6.45 14.37 -21.29
C HIS A 302 5.99 15.78 -20.91
N GLN A 303 5.64 16.61 -21.89
CA GLN A 303 5.26 18.01 -21.64
C GLN A 303 4.11 18.14 -20.63
N ASP A 304 3.03 17.36 -20.79
CA ASP A 304 1.91 17.34 -19.83
C ASP A 304 2.36 17.11 -18.37
N SER A 305 3.38 16.27 -18.17
CA SER A 305 3.94 15.97 -16.85
C SER A 305 4.68 17.18 -16.26
N LEU A 306 5.42 17.91 -17.10
CA LEU A 306 6.12 19.13 -16.71
C LEU A 306 5.13 20.26 -16.39
N ASP A 307 4.07 20.41 -17.17
CA ASP A 307 3.01 21.40 -16.93
C ASP A 307 2.25 21.10 -15.63
N LEU A 308 1.92 19.82 -15.40
CA LEU A 308 1.31 19.38 -14.14
C LEU A 308 2.24 19.60 -12.95
N GLN A 309 3.53 19.29 -13.11
CA GLN A 309 4.53 19.55 -12.10
C GLN A 309 4.61 21.04 -11.77
N ALA A 310 4.65 21.93 -12.76
CA ALA A 310 4.69 23.37 -12.54
C ALA A 310 3.49 23.85 -11.70
N ARG A 311 2.28 23.35 -12.01
CA ARG A 311 1.06 23.67 -11.24
C ARG A 311 1.10 23.13 -9.81
N GLN A 312 1.58 21.90 -9.61
CA GLN A 312 1.71 21.33 -8.25
C GLN A 312 2.78 22.06 -7.44
N THR A 313 3.92 22.39 -8.04
CA THR A 313 4.97 23.19 -7.41
C THR A 313 4.44 24.57 -7.00
N GLU A 314 3.64 25.23 -7.84
CA GLU A 314 3.00 26.50 -7.48
C GLU A 314 2.02 26.35 -6.29
N ARG A 315 1.23 25.27 -6.26
CA ARG A 315 0.33 24.95 -5.13
C ARG A 315 1.11 24.71 -3.84
N LEU A 316 2.21 23.97 -3.91
CA LEU A 316 3.11 23.74 -2.78
C LEU A 316 3.77 25.03 -2.28
N ALA A 317 4.24 25.88 -3.18
CA ALA A 317 4.81 27.18 -2.82
C ALA A 317 3.78 28.03 -2.07
N LYS A 318 2.52 28.06 -2.55
CA LYS A 318 1.41 28.74 -1.84
C LYS A 318 1.15 28.10 -0.47
N LEU A 319 1.01 26.78 -0.39
CA LEU A 319 0.80 26.06 0.88
C LEU A 319 1.86 26.45 1.92
N ARG A 320 3.14 26.40 1.52
CA ARG A 320 4.28 26.69 2.40
C ARG A 320 4.37 28.18 2.77
N ALA A 321 3.91 29.09 1.92
CA ALA A 321 3.85 30.52 2.22
C ALA A 321 2.74 30.88 3.22
N TRP A 322 1.61 30.16 3.21
CA TRP A 322 0.43 30.50 4.04
C TRP A 322 0.32 29.67 5.33
N ARG A 323 1.07 28.59 5.48
CA ARG A 323 1.02 27.75 6.69
C ARG A 323 1.73 28.41 7.87
N VAL A 324 1.37 27.97 9.07
CA VAL A 324 2.07 28.36 10.31
C VAL A 324 3.32 27.50 10.45
N GLN A 325 4.45 27.97 9.93
CA GLN A 325 5.70 27.20 9.87
C GLN A 325 6.16 26.64 11.23
N PRO A 326 6.13 27.40 12.35
CA PRO A 326 6.52 26.84 13.65
C PRO A 326 5.68 25.63 14.09
N ALA A 327 4.39 25.60 13.74
CA ALA A 327 3.52 24.47 14.06
C ALA A 327 3.87 23.21 13.24
N VAL A 328 4.27 23.39 11.98
CA VAL A 328 4.77 22.30 11.12
C VAL A 328 6.07 21.74 11.68
N ASP A 329 7.01 22.61 12.00
CA ASP A 329 8.33 22.21 12.51
C ASP A 329 8.21 21.43 13.82
N GLU A 330 7.36 21.90 14.73
CA GLU A 330 7.09 21.24 16.00
C GLU A 330 6.43 19.86 15.79
N ALA A 331 5.41 19.77 14.93
CA ALA A 331 4.74 18.51 14.67
C ALA A 331 5.67 17.47 13.98
N LEU A 332 6.49 17.91 13.02
CA LEU A 332 7.50 17.05 12.38
C LEU A 332 8.59 16.63 13.37
N LEU A 333 8.96 17.47 14.34
CA LEU A 333 9.88 17.09 15.42
C LEU A 333 9.28 15.99 16.30
N ARG A 334 8.00 16.11 16.69
CA ARG A 334 7.30 15.04 17.43
C ARG A 334 7.22 13.75 16.63
N LEU A 335 7.00 13.83 15.32
CA LEU A 335 7.01 12.67 14.43
C LEU A 335 8.38 11.97 14.43
N ARG A 336 9.48 12.72 14.32
CA ARG A 336 10.84 12.16 14.42
C ARG A 336 11.09 11.50 15.77
N LYS A 337 10.67 12.14 16.87
CA LYS A 337 10.80 11.57 18.22
C LYS A 337 10.03 10.25 18.36
N ALA A 338 8.80 10.18 17.88
CA ALA A 338 8.02 8.94 17.86
C ALA A 338 8.67 7.86 16.99
N ALA A 339 9.24 8.24 15.84
CA ALA A 339 9.96 7.33 14.96
C ALA A 339 11.25 6.76 15.59
N GLN A 340 11.91 7.50 16.49
CA GLN A 340 13.08 7.07 17.26
C GLN A 340 12.72 6.11 18.40
N GLY A 341 11.58 6.35 19.07
CA GLY A 341 11.04 5.47 20.12
C GLY A 341 10.14 4.38 19.55
N ASP A 342 9.24 3.83 20.38
CA ASP A 342 8.27 2.79 20.00
C ASP A 342 6.84 3.30 19.83
N ASP A 343 6.63 4.62 19.98
CA ASP A 343 5.33 5.26 19.84
C ASP A 343 4.73 5.04 18.44
N ASN A 344 3.40 5.05 18.37
CA ASN A 344 2.69 4.99 17.10
C ASN A 344 2.84 6.31 16.35
N VAL A 345 3.50 6.27 15.19
CA VAL A 345 3.83 7.46 14.41
C VAL A 345 2.61 8.13 13.75
N LEU A 346 1.45 7.47 13.66
CA LEU A 346 0.28 8.05 12.98
C LEU A 346 -0.34 9.24 13.74
N TYR A 347 -0.21 9.29 15.07
CA TYR A 347 -0.72 10.42 15.86
C TYR A 347 0.04 11.72 15.59
N PRO A 348 1.39 11.79 15.78
CA PRO A 348 2.14 12.99 15.42
C PRO A 348 2.16 13.24 13.89
N MET A 349 2.00 12.20 13.07
CA MET A 349 1.80 12.36 11.63
C MET A 349 0.50 13.10 11.30
N ARG A 350 -0.60 12.78 12.00
CA ARG A 350 -1.88 13.50 11.86
C ARG A 350 -1.74 14.96 12.27
N GLU A 351 -1.04 15.24 13.37
CA GLU A 351 -0.74 16.62 13.78
C GLU A 351 0.04 17.37 12.69
N ALA A 352 1.09 16.76 12.13
CA ALA A 352 1.90 17.38 11.08
C ALA A 352 1.07 17.67 9.82
N LEU A 353 0.28 16.71 9.36
CA LEU A 353 -0.56 16.87 8.17
C LEU A 353 -1.68 17.90 8.39
N ALA A 354 -2.27 17.96 9.59
CA ALA A 354 -3.25 18.98 9.97
C ALA A 354 -2.61 20.38 10.02
N ALA A 355 -1.34 20.47 10.45
CA ALA A 355 -0.54 21.70 10.40
C ALA A 355 -0.08 22.09 8.98
N ARG A 356 -0.48 21.34 7.94
CA ARG A 356 -0.09 21.52 6.53
C ARG A 356 1.37 21.14 6.23
N ALA A 357 1.90 20.14 6.92
CA ALA A 357 3.05 19.38 6.42
C ALA A 357 2.65 18.63 5.14
N THR A 358 3.60 18.44 4.24
CA THR A 358 3.40 17.69 3.01
C THR A 358 3.64 16.19 3.22
N VAL A 359 3.21 15.37 2.25
CA VAL A 359 3.50 13.93 2.20
C VAL A 359 5.02 13.73 2.16
N GLY A 360 5.74 14.51 1.35
CA GLY A 360 7.20 14.50 1.27
C GLY A 360 7.85 14.80 2.61
N GLU A 361 7.47 15.90 3.29
CA GLU A 361 8.03 16.30 4.58
C GLU A 361 7.81 15.25 5.68
N VAL A 362 6.63 14.63 5.72
CA VAL A 362 6.33 13.52 6.64
C VAL A 362 7.20 12.29 6.32
N CYS A 363 7.30 11.92 5.05
CA CYS A 363 8.16 10.82 4.62
C CYS A 363 9.65 11.12 4.86
N ASP A 364 10.09 12.36 4.73
CA ASP A 364 11.46 12.82 5.02
C ASP A 364 11.77 12.78 6.51
N ALA A 365 10.83 13.18 7.37
CA ALA A 365 10.97 13.03 8.82
C ALA A 365 11.20 11.56 9.20
N LEU A 366 10.44 10.63 8.62
CA LEU A 366 10.63 9.19 8.83
C LEU A 366 11.95 8.69 8.22
N ARG A 367 12.28 9.06 6.98
CA ARG A 367 13.55 8.69 6.31
C ARG A 367 14.78 9.15 7.09
N SER A 368 14.73 10.34 7.70
CA SER A 368 15.84 10.87 8.50
C SER A 368 16.13 10.03 9.76
N THR A 369 15.14 9.28 10.24
CA THR A 369 15.27 8.44 11.45
C THR A 369 15.52 6.98 11.11
N TRP A 370 14.80 6.45 10.12
CA TRP A 370 14.84 5.03 9.77
C TRP A 370 15.83 4.70 8.65
N GLY A 371 16.36 5.70 7.96
CA GLY A 371 17.11 5.55 6.72
C GLY A 371 16.19 5.36 5.51
N THR A 372 16.82 5.21 4.35
CA THR A 372 16.15 4.91 3.07
C THR A 372 16.20 3.41 2.78
N GLY A 373 15.18 2.88 2.11
CA GLY A 373 15.24 1.49 1.63
C GLY A 373 16.41 1.28 0.64
N PRO A 374 16.80 0.01 0.38
CA PRO A 374 17.99 -0.31 -0.39
C PRO A 374 17.87 0.21 -1.82
N SER A 375 18.66 1.23 -2.16
CA SER A 375 18.75 1.82 -3.50
C SER A 375 18.97 0.76 -4.57
N ALA A 376 18.36 0.93 -5.74
CA ALA A 376 18.76 0.21 -6.94
C ALA A 376 20.17 0.71 -7.34
N THR A 377 21.21 0.11 -6.77
CA THR A 377 22.56 0.13 -7.34
C THR A 377 22.56 -0.56 -8.69
#